data_AF-A0A653VU47-F1
#
_entry.id   AF-A0A653VU47-F1
#
_cell.length_a   1.000
_cell.length_b   1.000
_cell.length_c   1.000
_cell.angle_alpha   90.00
_cell.angle_beta   90.00
_cell.angle_gamma   90.00
#
_symmetry.space_group_name_H-M   'P 1'
#
loop_
_entity.id
_entity.type
_entity.pdbx_description
1 polymer ?
#
loop_
_entity_poly.entity_id
_entity_poly.type
_entity_poly.pdbx_seq_one_letter_code
_entity_poly.pdbx_strand_id
1 'polypeptide(L)'
;MTTDTATLTDWLLSRIAADEAAALAVPPLDHNFDMGGNRQDERFTFGRTLPSSADGMGNWSKYRDDPSTAAHFARNDPARVLATCKAHRAIVELAAEATGLDLQVEGEFGVGKRDPIDDPYLGDQMLKALASIYAGEPGFQEGWSL
;
A
#
# COMPACT_ATOMS: atom_id res chain seq x y z
N MET A 1 20.26 27.36 -4.13
CA MET A 1 19.59 26.19 -3.55
C MET A 1 18.66 25.64 -4.61
N THR A 2 19.09 24.63 -5.36
CA THR A 2 18.24 23.89 -6.28
C THR A 2 17.55 22.81 -5.45
N THR A 3 16.31 23.07 -5.04
CA THR A 3 15.42 21.98 -4.59
C THR A 3 15.17 21.11 -5.81
N ASP A 4 15.88 19.98 -5.90
CA ASP A 4 15.51 18.90 -6.81
C ASP A 4 14.04 18.60 -6.54
N THR A 5 13.21 18.87 -7.55
CA THR A 5 11.78 18.57 -7.46
C THR A 5 11.67 17.07 -7.66
N ALA A 6 11.48 16.32 -6.57
CA ALA A 6 11.32 14.88 -6.62
C ALA A 6 10.24 14.52 -7.67
N THR A 7 10.55 13.57 -8.56
CA THR A 7 9.59 13.15 -9.57
C THR A 7 8.42 12.41 -8.92
N LEU A 8 7.28 12.31 -9.61
CA LEU A 8 6.14 11.52 -9.13
C LEU A 8 6.56 10.08 -8.80
N THR A 9 7.42 9.49 -9.64
CA THR A 9 8.00 8.16 -9.44
C THR A 9 8.82 8.09 -8.15
N ASP A 10 9.73 9.04 -7.92
CA ASP A 10 10.56 9.06 -6.71
C ASP A 10 9.71 9.20 -5.44
N TRP A 11 8.69 10.06 -5.51
CA TRP A 11 7.77 10.26 -4.40
C TRP A 11 6.94 9.00 -4.12
N LEU A 12 6.40 8.34 -5.15
CA LEU A 12 5.67 7.06 -5.01
C LEU A 12 6.55 5.97 -4.40
N LEU A 13 7.77 5.81 -4.90
CA LEU A 13 8.71 4.82 -4.35
C LEU A 13 9.06 5.12 -2.90
N SER A 14 9.21 6.39 -2.52
CA SER A 14 9.39 6.81 -1.13
C SER A 14 8.20 6.43 -0.25
N ARG A 15 6.96 6.64 -0.70
CA ARG A 15 5.74 6.26 0.04
C ARG A 15 5.63 4.76 0.22
N ILE A 16 5.82 3.99 -0.87
CA ILE A 16 5.77 2.52 -0.83
C ILE A 16 6.85 1.97 0.12
N ALA A 17 8.05 2.56 0.14
CA ALA A 17 9.11 2.16 1.07
C ALA A 17 8.76 2.47 2.53
N ALA A 18 8.07 3.59 2.79
CA ALA A 18 7.61 3.93 4.13
C ALA A 18 6.54 2.95 4.64
N ASP A 19 5.57 2.57 3.80
CA ASP A 19 4.55 1.57 4.11
C ASP A 19 5.17 0.19 4.39
N GLU A 20 6.14 -0.22 3.57
CA GLU A 20 6.87 -1.46 3.75
C GLU A 20 7.66 -1.46 5.07
N ALA A 21 8.39 -0.38 5.36
CA ALA A 21 9.15 -0.25 6.60
C ALA A 21 8.22 -0.30 7.83
N ALA A 22 7.05 0.34 7.76
CA ALA A 22 6.04 0.28 8.81
C ALA A 22 5.53 -1.15 9.02
N ALA A 23 5.26 -1.88 7.93
CA ALA A 23 4.82 -3.29 8.00
C ALA A 23 5.91 -4.22 8.54
N LEU A 24 7.18 -4.02 8.16
CA LEU A 24 8.32 -4.81 8.65
C LEU A 24 8.65 -4.52 10.12
N ALA A 25 8.36 -3.32 10.60
CA ALA A 25 8.56 -2.95 12.01
C ALA A 25 7.54 -3.61 12.95
N VAL A 26 6.42 -4.12 12.42
CA VAL A 26 5.47 -4.91 13.21
C VAL A 26 6.13 -6.25 13.52
N PRO A 27 6.41 -6.57 14.80
CA PRO A 27 6.94 -7.88 15.14
C PRO A 27 5.98 -8.94 14.62
N PRO A 28 6.48 -10.06 14.07
CA PRO A 28 5.62 -11.17 13.70
C PRO A 28 4.77 -11.47 14.92
N LEU A 29 3.44 -11.36 14.75
CA LEU A 29 2.51 -11.64 15.82
C LEU A 29 2.71 -13.11 16.16
N ASP A 30 3.55 -13.36 17.15
CA ASP A 30 3.89 -14.69 17.60
C ASP A 30 2.56 -15.38 17.91
N HIS A 31 2.29 -16.46 17.21
CA HIS A 31 1.12 -17.27 17.44
C HIS A 31 1.13 -17.85 18.87
N ASN A 32 2.26 -17.74 19.56
CA ASN A 32 2.46 -18.00 20.98
C ASN A 32 2.42 -16.72 21.83
N PHE A 33 1.32 -15.97 21.79
CA PHE A 33 0.88 -15.39 23.05
C PHE A 33 0.52 -16.58 23.96
N ASP A 34 1.53 -17.09 24.68
CA ASP A 34 1.39 -18.03 25.78
C ASP A 34 0.60 -17.33 26.88
N MET A 35 -0.72 -17.29 26.67
CA MET A 35 -1.71 -17.00 27.68
C MET A 35 -1.76 -18.24 28.56
N GLY A 36 -0.77 -18.37 29.44
CA GLY A 36 -0.58 -19.56 30.27
C GLY A 36 -1.89 -20.13 30.77
N GLY A 37 -2.26 -21.31 30.26
CA GLY A 37 -3.42 -22.06 30.74
C GLY A 37 -4.22 -22.80 29.66
N ASN A 38 -3.73 -23.98 29.29
CA ASN A 38 -4.48 -25.17 28.85
C ASN A 38 -5.82 -24.96 28.10
N ARG A 39 -5.81 -25.23 26.79
CA ARG A 39 -6.79 -26.13 26.16
C ARG A 39 -6.27 -26.64 24.82
N GLN A 40 -5.88 -27.91 24.83
CA GLN A 40 -5.81 -28.74 23.64
C GLN A 40 -7.24 -28.94 23.17
N ASP A 41 -7.72 -28.09 22.28
CA ASP A 41 -8.74 -28.42 21.27
C ASP A 41 -9.08 -27.13 20.53
N GLU A 42 -8.89 -27.19 19.21
CA GLU A 42 -9.49 -26.38 18.14
C GLU A 42 -8.47 -25.71 17.20
N ARG A 43 -8.55 -26.16 15.94
CA ARG A 43 -7.88 -25.60 14.77
C ARG A 43 -8.39 -24.18 14.53
N PHE A 44 -7.75 -23.19 15.14
CA PHE A 44 -8.04 -21.77 14.90
C PHE A 44 -7.21 -21.24 13.70
N THR A 45 -7.75 -21.41 12.50
CA THR A 45 -7.41 -20.58 11.35
C THR A 45 -7.96 -19.16 11.58
N PHE A 46 -7.06 -18.20 11.83
CA PHE A 46 -7.25 -16.74 11.82
C PHE A 46 -8.70 -16.20 11.94
N GLY A 47 -9.24 -16.32 13.15
CA GLY A 47 -10.26 -15.45 13.74
C GLY A 47 -9.78 -15.14 15.15
N ARG A 48 -8.87 -14.18 15.31
CA ARG A 48 -8.03 -14.04 16.51
C ARG A 48 -8.82 -13.58 17.75
N THR A 49 -8.91 -14.48 18.73
CA THR A 49 -9.17 -14.19 20.14
C THR A 49 -8.00 -13.39 20.72
N LEU A 50 -8.21 -12.11 21.04
CA LEU A 50 -7.25 -11.31 21.82
C LEU A 50 -7.35 -11.64 23.33
N PRO A 51 -6.31 -11.34 24.13
CA PRO A 51 -6.28 -11.60 25.57
C PRO A 51 -7.51 -11.04 26.29
N SER A 52 -8.26 -11.88 27.02
CA SER A 52 -9.20 -11.36 28.02
C SER A 52 -8.37 -10.82 29.19
N SER A 53 -8.27 -9.49 29.28
CA SER A 53 -7.54 -8.79 30.34
C SER A 53 -8.19 -9.07 31.71
N ALA A 54 -7.51 -9.86 32.54
CA ALA A 54 -7.90 -10.03 33.94
C ALA A 54 -7.55 -8.80 34.80
N ASP A 55 -6.65 -7.92 34.37
CA ASP A 55 -6.23 -6.77 35.18
C ASP A 55 -6.24 -5.45 34.37
N GLY A 56 -7.32 -4.68 34.51
CA GLY A 56 -7.26 -3.22 34.44
C GLY A 56 -7.19 -2.50 33.07
N MET A 57 -7.20 -3.18 31.92
CA MET A 57 -7.30 -2.53 30.61
C MET A 57 -8.70 -2.73 30.01
N GLY A 58 -9.37 -1.63 29.66
CA GLY A 58 -10.81 -1.57 29.33
C GLY A 58 -11.30 -2.64 28.37
N ASN A 59 -12.54 -3.10 28.58
CA ASN A 59 -13.27 -4.12 27.82
C ASN A 59 -13.01 -4.12 26.29
N TRP A 60 -11.93 -4.79 25.86
CA TRP A 60 -11.56 -4.97 24.45
C TRP A 60 -12.49 -5.97 23.74
N SER A 61 -13.30 -6.72 24.50
CA SER A 61 -14.34 -7.62 23.95
C SER A 61 -15.32 -6.87 23.06
N LYS A 62 -15.61 -5.60 23.35
CA LYS A 62 -16.54 -4.79 22.54
C LYS A 62 -16.03 -4.48 21.12
N TYR A 63 -14.71 -4.55 20.91
CA TYR A 63 -14.07 -4.33 19.60
C TYR A 63 -13.78 -5.64 18.87
N ARG A 64 -13.74 -6.76 19.59
CA ARG A 64 -13.46 -8.08 19.02
C ARG A 64 -14.58 -8.58 18.12
N ASP A 65 -15.84 -8.34 18.51
CA ASP A 65 -17.01 -8.83 17.77
C ASP A 65 -17.59 -7.77 16.82
N ASP A 66 -16.97 -6.60 16.74
CA ASP A 66 -17.34 -5.57 15.76
C ASP A 66 -16.72 -5.90 14.39
N PRO A 67 -17.55 -6.18 13.36
CA PRO A 67 -17.06 -6.49 12.02
C PRO A 67 -16.18 -5.38 11.43
N SER A 68 -16.39 -4.12 11.82
CA SER A 68 -15.60 -3.00 11.32
C SER A 68 -14.16 -3.03 11.84
N THR A 69 -14.00 -3.43 13.10
CA THR A 69 -12.69 -3.57 13.74
C THR A 69 -11.94 -4.79 13.20
N ALA A 70 -12.63 -5.93 13.02
CA ALA A 70 -12.03 -7.12 12.39
C ALA A 70 -11.56 -6.82 10.95
N ALA A 71 -12.36 -6.09 10.17
CA ALA A 71 -11.99 -5.65 8.83
C ALA A 71 -10.79 -4.67 8.84
N HIS A 72 -10.72 -3.76 9.81
CA HIS A 72 -9.58 -2.86 9.97
C HIS A 72 -8.28 -3.62 10.23
N PHE A 73 -8.29 -4.63 11.12
CA PHE A 73 -7.12 -5.47 11.37
C PHE A 73 -6.71 -6.28 10.15
N ALA A 74 -7.66 -6.91 9.45
CA ALA A 74 -7.37 -7.67 8.24
C ALA A 74 -6.81 -6.80 7.11
N ARG A 75 -7.27 -5.55 6.97
CA ARG A 75 -6.73 -4.60 6.00
C ARG A 75 -5.29 -4.19 6.30
N ASN A 76 -4.94 -4.11 7.58
CA ASN A 76 -3.61 -3.70 8.06
C ASN A 76 -2.72 -4.90 8.45
N ASP A 77 -3.07 -6.13 8.04
CA ASP A 77 -2.21 -7.29 8.22
C ASP A 77 -0.85 -7.04 7.52
N PRO A 78 0.29 -7.11 8.24
CA PRO A 78 1.60 -6.84 7.66
C PRO A 78 1.88 -7.65 6.39
N ALA A 79 1.48 -8.93 6.35
CA ALA A 79 1.68 -9.76 5.16
C ALA A 79 0.91 -9.22 3.94
N ARG A 80 -0.33 -8.74 4.16
CA ARG A 80 -1.13 -8.08 3.12
C ARG A 80 -0.48 -6.78 2.67
N VAL A 81 -0.03 -5.93 3.61
CA VAL A 81 0.62 -4.65 3.28
C VAL A 81 1.88 -4.85 2.45
N LEU A 82 2.72 -5.83 2.81
CA LEU A 82 3.93 -6.17 2.05
C LEU A 82 3.59 -6.65 0.62
N ALA A 83 2.54 -7.48 0.48
CA ALA A 83 2.07 -7.92 -0.84
C ALA A 83 1.55 -6.74 -1.68
N THR A 84 0.84 -5.79 -1.07
CA THR A 84 0.40 -4.55 -1.71
C THR A 84 1.60 -3.68 -2.13
N CYS A 85 2.59 -3.49 -1.27
CA CYS A 85 3.81 -2.73 -1.60
C CYS A 85 4.55 -3.34 -2.79
N LYS A 86 4.67 -4.67 -2.83
CA LYS A 86 5.25 -5.38 -3.98
C LYS A 86 4.46 -5.14 -5.27
N ALA A 87 3.13 -5.20 -5.21
CA ALA A 87 2.28 -4.92 -6.36
C ALA A 87 2.41 -3.46 -6.84
N HIS A 88 2.48 -2.50 -5.93
CA HIS A 88 2.66 -1.08 -6.27
C HIS A 88 4.00 -0.84 -6.97
N ARG A 89 5.10 -1.47 -6.53
CA ARG A 89 6.39 -1.40 -7.25
C ARG A 89 6.31 -1.94 -8.66
N ALA A 90 5.65 -3.09 -8.84
CA ALA A 90 5.46 -3.66 -10.17
C ALA A 90 4.65 -2.72 -11.08
N ILE A 91 3.64 -2.02 -10.55
CA ILE A 91 2.90 -1.01 -11.32
C ILE A 91 3.80 0.15 -11.74
N VAL A 92 4.69 0.63 -10.86
CA VAL A 92 5.65 1.69 -11.19
C VAL A 92 6.61 1.24 -12.31
N GLU A 93 7.11 0.01 -12.24
CA GLU A 93 7.97 -0.56 -13.30
C GLU A 93 7.20 -0.69 -14.64
N LEU A 94 5.98 -1.22 -14.60
CA LEU A 94 5.12 -1.36 -15.78
C LEU A 94 4.74 0.00 -16.39
N ALA A 95 4.60 1.04 -15.58
CA ALA A 95 4.34 2.39 -16.08
C ALA A 95 5.52 2.92 -16.92
N ALA A 96 6.76 2.66 -16.48
CA ALA A 96 7.94 3.03 -17.26
C ALA A 96 8.01 2.27 -18.60
N GLU A 97 7.66 0.98 -18.59
CA GLU A 97 7.56 0.18 -19.82
C GLU A 97 6.46 0.69 -20.76
N ALA A 98 5.28 1.00 -20.23
CA ALA A 98 4.17 1.54 -20.99
C ALA A 98 4.52 2.87 -21.68
N THR A 99 5.20 3.78 -20.97
CA THR A 99 5.72 5.02 -21.58
C THR A 99 6.75 4.72 -22.66
N GLY A 100 7.63 3.73 -22.47
CA GLY A 100 8.59 3.31 -23.49
C GLY A 100 7.93 2.79 -24.77
N LEU A 101 6.86 2.00 -24.63
CA LEU A 101 6.07 1.49 -25.76
C LEU A 101 5.36 2.62 -26.51
N ASP A 102 4.76 3.57 -25.80
CA ASP A 102 4.16 4.76 -26.42
C ASP A 102 5.19 5.55 -27.24
N LEU A 103 6.37 5.81 -26.67
CA LEU A 103 7.46 6.49 -27.36
C LEU A 103 7.95 5.73 -28.59
N GLN A 104 8.01 4.40 -28.52
CA GLN A 104 8.36 3.56 -29.66
C GLN A 104 7.32 3.67 -30.77
N VAL A 105 6.02 3.62 -30.42
CA VAL A 105 4.93 3.76 -31.39
C VAL A 105 4.98 5.13 -32.07
N GLU A 106 5.21 6.19 -31.32
CA GLU A 106 5.36 7.54 -31.86
C GLU A 106 6.53 7.65 -32.83
N GLY A 107 7.68 7.09 -32.47
CA GLY A 107 8.89 7.10 -33.29
C GLY A 107 8.78 6.28 -34.57
N GLU A 108 8.18 5.08 -34.50
CA GLU A 108 8.13 4.14 -35.62
C GLU A 108 6.97 4.40 -36.59
N PHE A 109 5.79 4.74 -36.07
CA PHE A 109 4.58 4.89 -36.88
C PHE A 109 4.32 6.34 -37.31
N GLY A 110 5.09 7.31 -36.79
CA GLY A 110 5.02 8.70 -37.21
C GLY A 110 3.66 9.34 -36.98
N VAL A 111 2.96 8.94 -35.91
CA VAL A 111 1.58 9.36 -35.55
C VAL A 111 1.43 10.83 -35.17
N GLY A 112 2.41 11.67 -35.49
CA GLY A 112 2.44 13.09 -35.16
C GLY A 112 2.93 13.35 -33.74
N LYS A 113 3.01 14.63 -33.37
CA LYS A 113 3.43 15.04 -32.02
C LYS A 113 2.24 14.93 -31.08
N ARG A 114 2.35 14.11 -30.05
CA ARG A 114 1.36 13.99 -28.97
C ARG A 114 1.26 15.30 -28.17
N ASP A 115 0.04 15.66 -27.78
CA ASP A 115 -0.19 16.71 -26.77
C ASP A 115 -0.27 16.03 -25.40
N PRO A 116 0.69 16.27 -24.48
CA PRO A 116 0.71 15.61 -23.19
C PRO A 116 -0.45 16.01 -22.25
N ILE A 117 -1.21 17.06 -22.57
CA ILE A 117 -2.40 17.46 -21.82
C ILE A 117 -3.62 16.68 -22.29
N ASP A 118 -3.84 16.62 -23.61
CA ASP A 118 -5.03 16.01 -24.20
C ASP A 118 -4.88 14.49 -24.45
N ASP A 119 -3.64 14.00 -24.59
CA ASP A 119 -3.29 12.59 -24.80
C ASP A 119 -2.02 12.25 -23.99
N PRO A 120 -2.12 12.13 -22.65
CA PRO A 120 -0.97 11.81 -21.81
C PRO A 120 -0.50 10.36 -22.02
N TYR A 121 0.81 10.12 -21.82
CA TYR A 121 1.37 8.78 -21.87
C TYR A 121 0.64 7.82 -20.92
N LEU A 122 0.47 6.58 -21.36
CA LEU A 122 -0.23 5.57 -20.56
C LEU A 122 0.46 5.35 -19.20
N GLY A 123 1.80 5.35 -19.19
CA GLY A 123 2.58 5.24 -17.96
C GLY A 123 2.30 6.38 -16.98
N ASP A 124 2.18 7.62 -17.45
CA ASP A 124 1.85 8.77 -16.59
C ASP A 124 0.46 8.62 -15.96
N GLN A 125 -0.51 8.12 -16.72
CA GLN A 125 -1.85 7.86 -16.21
C GLN A 125 -1.85 6.74 -15.15
N MET A 126 -1.05 5.69 -15.36
CA MET A 126 -0.88 4.61 -14.37
C MET A 126 -0.26 5.14 -13.06
N LEU A 127 0.77 5.99 -13.15
CA LEU A 127 1.39 6.60 -11.96
C LEU A 127 0.40 7.52 -11.22
N LYS A 128 -0.38 8.32 -11.95
CA LYS A 128 -1.39 9.19 -11.34
C LYS A 128 -2.48 8.41 -10.64
N ALA A 129 -2.96 7.33 -11.27
CA ALA A 129 -3.96 6.43 -10.68
C ALA A 129 -3.45 5.82 -9.36
N LEU A 130 -2.18 5.39 -9.33
CA LEU A 130 -1.55 4.85 -8.12
C LEU A 130 -1.38 5.93 -7.04
N ALA A 131 -0.96 7.14 -7.44
CA ALA A 131 -0.77 8.26 -6.52
C ALA A 131 -2.06 8.76 -5.88
N SER A 132 -3.22 8.60 -6.53
CA SER A 132 -4.53 8.92 -5.93
C SER A 132 -4.81 8.18 -4.62
N ILE A 133 -4.20 7.02 -4.39
CA ILE A 133 -4.31 6.28 -3.12
C ILE A 133 -3.64 7.06 -1.96
N TYR A 134 -2.65 7.89 -2.29
CA TYR A 134 -1.82 8.64 -1.35
C TYR A 134 -2.17 10.14 -1.33
N ALA A 135 -3.34 10.56 -1.85
CA ALA A 135 -3.69 11.98 -1.97
C ALA A 135 -3.71 12.76 -0.64
N GLY A 136 -3.87 12.08 0.49
CA GLY A 136 -3.82 12.67 1.83
C GLY A 136 -2.43 12.72 2.46
N GLU A 137 -1.40 12.17 1.81
CA GLU A 137 -0.06 12.05 2.37
C GLU A 137 0.77 13.34 2.24
N PRO A 138 1.65 13.65 3.21
CA PRO A 138 2.55 14.79 3.11
C PRO A 138 3.42 14.75 1.83
N GLY A 139 3.46 15.88 1.11
CA GLY A 139 4.24 16.03 -0.11
C GLY A 139 3.53 15.60 -1.40
N PHE A 140 2.28 15.14 -1.31
CA PHE A 140 1.42 14.96 -2.49
C PHE A 140 1.16 16.30 -3.21
N GLN A 141 1.14 16.28 -4.54
CA GLN A 141 0.80 17.44 -5.37
C GLN A 141 -0.50 17.17 -6.12
N GLU A 142 -1.42 18.14 -6.17
CA GLU A 142 -2.75 17.98 -6.77
C GLU A 142 -2.72 17.51 -8.24
N GLY A 143 -1.69 17.92 -9.00
CA GLY A 143 -1.49 17.47 -10.39
C GLY A 143 -1.03 16.01 -10.55
N TRP A 144 -0.80 15.29 -9.44
CA TRP A 144 -0.39 13.90 -9.42
C TRP A 144 -1.55 12.92 -9.26
N SER A 145 -2.78 13.34 -9.03
CA SER A 145 -3.95 12.47 -9.14
C SER A 145 -4.59 12.53 -10.52
N LEU A 146 -5.40 11.51 -10.83
CA LEU A 146 -6.42 11.56 -11.87
C LEU A 146 -7.55 12.53 -11.52
#